data_AF-A0A7S3IIF3-F1
#
_entry.id   AF-A0A7S3IIF3-F1
#
_cell.length_a   1.000
_cell.length_b   1.000
_cell.length_c   1.000
_cell.angle_alpha   90.00
_cell.angle_beta   90.00
_cell.angle_gamma   90.00
#
_symmetry.space_group_name_H-M   'P 1'
#
loop_
_entity.id
_entity.type
_entity.pdbx_description
1 polymer ?
#
loop_
_entity_poly.entity_id
_entity_poly.type
_entity_poly.pdbx_seq_one_letter_code
_entity_poly.pdbx_strand_id
1 'polypeptide(L)'
;MYCRNDYVSHFQNINLEEISHKQMVELFCICIKNDALKIGFNIYLRFMDSSDITRKIMDIFINSLKRSLEFHEVKLFFIHQHFDLLSILQMNDLVDLFNHQLLSYDYSKNPVLSQFNTIKYSLLIYRITWKIEEKKIYSLITKCFVLNKFLTDSLDKYLKKQHHIAQ
;
A
#
# COMPACT_ATOMS: atom_id res chain seq x y z
N MET A 1 -2.96 -3.60 17.42
CA MET A 1 -4.17 -3.86 18.24
C MET A 1 -5.29 -4.17 17.26
N TYR A 2 -5.68 -5.44 17.15
CA TYR A 2 -6.58 -5.91 16.10
C TYR A 2 -7.96 -5.26 16.20
N CYS A 3 -8.41 -4.58 15.15
CA CYS A 3 -9.84 -4.31 14.98
C CYS A 3 -10.54 -5.62 14.62
N ARG A 4 -10.95 -6.39 15.64
CA ARG A 4 -12.01 -7.40 15.52
C ARG A 4 -13.21 -6.78 14.79
N ASN A 5 -13.93 -7.58 14.00
CA ASN A 5 -15.07 -7.10 13.21
C ASN A 5 -16.11 -6.37 14.07
N ASP A 6 -16.22 -6.74 15.35
CA ASP A 6 -17.09 -6.10 16.34
C ASP A 6 -16.76 -4.61 16.54
N TYR A 7 -15.48 -4.22 16.49
CA TYR A 7 -15.07 -2.82 16.62
C TYR A 7 -15.43 -1.98 15.39
N VAL A 8 -15.47 -2.58 14.20
CA VAL A 8 -15.91 -1.88 12.98
C VAL A 8 -17.42 -1.63 13.05
N SER A 9 -18.18 -2.65 13.45
CA SER A 9 -19.63 -2.55 13.64
C SER A 9 -19.98 -1.52 14.71
N HIS A 10 -19.25 -1.54 15.83
CA HIS A 10 -19.38 -0.54 16.88
C HIS A 10 -19.05 0.85 16.35
N PHE A 11 -17.92 1.04 15.65
CA PHE A 11 -17.54 2.33 15.07
C PHE A 11 -18.61 2.90 14.12
N GLN A 12 -19.24 2.05 13.31
CA GLN A 12 -20.32 2.44 12.39
C GLN A 12 -21.59 2.90 13.11
N ASN A 13 -21.78 2.49 14.37
CA ASN A 13 -22.96 2.81 15.18
C ASN A 13 -22.71 3.96 16.17
N ILE A 14 -21.49 4.50 16.26
CA ILE A 14 -21.20 5.66 17.11
C ILE A 14 -21.84 6.89 16.48
N ASN A 15 -22.46 7.75 17.29
CA ASN A 15 -22.86 9.08 16.83
C ASN A 15 -21.60 9.95 16.66
N LEU A 16 -21.32 10.36 15.43
CA LEU A 16 -20.13 11.14 15.06
C LEU A 16 -20.45 12.63 14.83
N GLU A 17 -21.69 13.08 15.11
CA GLU A 17 -22.13 14.48 14.90
C GLU A 17 -21.28 15.52 15.63
N GLU A 18 -20.70 15.15 16.79
CA GLU A 18 -19.86 16.05 17.61
C GLU A 18 -18.37 16.04 17.21
N ILE A 19 -17.96 15.15 16.30
CA ILE A 19 -16.56 15.02 15.92
C ILE A 19 -16.25 15.95 14.75
N SER A 20 -15.32 16.87 14.95
CA SER A 20 -14.88 17.76 13.88
C SER A 20 -14.14 17.00 12.78
N HIS A 21 -14.21 17.51 11.54
CA HIS A 21 -13.49 16.97 10.39
C HIS A 21 -11.98 16.78 10.66
N LYS A 22 -11.36 17.77 11.31
CA LYS A 22 -9.94 17.70 11.69
C LYS A 22 -9.62 16.49 12.58
N GLN A 23 -10.50 16.20 13.55
CA GLN A 23 -10.35 15.04 14.42
C GLN A 23 -10.52 13.73 13.64
N MET A 24 -11.36 13.69 12.61
CA MET A 24 -11.46 12.52 11.71
C MET A 24 -10.18 12.27 10.93
N VAL A 25 -9.56 13.32 10.37
CA VAL A 25 -8.27 13.21 9.67
C VAL A 25 -7.17 12.74 10.62
N GLU A 26 -7.15 13.24 11.86
CA GLU A 26 -6.21 12.78 12.90
C GLU A 26 -6.44 11.31 13.27
N LEU A 27 -7.70 10.90 13.46
CA LEU A 27 -8.06 9.52 13.75
C LEU A 27 -7.67 8.57 12.60
N PHE A 28 -7.86 8.99 11.36
CA PHE A 28 -7.39 8.25 10.19
C PHE A 28 -5.88 8.00 10.22
N CYS A 29 -5.09 9.04 10.52
CA CYS A 29 -3.64 8.93 10.67
C CYS A 29 -3.25 7.97 11.80
N ILE A 30 -3.97 8.00 12.92
CA ILE A 30 -3.77 7.06 14.04
C ILE A 30 -4.07 5.63 13.60
N CYS A 31 -5.13 5.42 12.82
CA CYS A 31 -5.48 4.10 12.32
C CYS A 31 -4.37 3.49 11.46
N ILE A 32 -3.78 4.27 10.54
CA ILE A 32 -2.70 3.79 9.67
C ILE A 32 -1.43 3.45 10.48
N LYS A 33 -1.10 4.27 11.49
CA LYS A 33 0.07 4.04 12.35
C LYS A 33 -0.03 2.78 13.20
N ASN A 34 -1.25 2.32 13.49
CA ASN A 34 -1.53 1.18 14.38
C ASN A 34 -2.11 -0.04 13.65
N ASP A 35 -2.07 -0.05 12.31
CA ASP A 35 -2.66 -1.10 11.45
C ASP A 35 -4.16 -1.35 11.66
N ALA A 36 -4.89 -0.35 12.18
CA ALA A 36 -6.35 -0.38 12.29
C ALA A 36 -7.03 -0.01 10.95
N LEU A 37 -6.55 -0.57 9.84
CA LEU A 37 -6.93 -0.13 8.48
C LEU A 37 -8.40 -0.38 8.14
N LYS A 38 -9.09 -1.32 8.80
CA LYS A 38 -10.55 -1.49 8.60
C LYS A 38 -11.33 -0.25 9.03
N ILE A 39 -11.00 0.31 10.20
CA ILE A 39 -11.60 1.57 10.67
C ILE A 39 -11.08 2.73 9.82
N GLY A 40 -9.76 2.78 9.56
CA GLY A 40 -9.18 3.80 8.69
C GLY A 40 -9.86 3.87 7.31
N PHE A 41 -10.17 2.73 6.70
CA PHE A 41 -10.87 2.67 5.41
C PHE A 41 -12.31 3.18 5.49
N ASN A 42 -13.02 2.90 6.59
CA ASN A 42 -14.36 3.48 6.82
C ASN A 42 -14.28 5.00 6.98
N ILE A 43 -13.26 5.51 7.69
CA ILE A 43 -13.05 6.94 7.84
C ILE A 43 -12.79 7.58 6.48
N TYR A 44 -11.86 7.00 5.72
CA TYR A 44 -11.52 7.47 4.38
C TYR A 44 -12.73 7.56 3.45
N LEU A 45 -13.55 6.51 3.39
CA LEU A 45 -14.69 6.47 2.46
C LEU A 45 -15.84 7.40 2.83
N ARG A 46 -16.04 7.67 4.13
CA ARG A 46 -17.24 8.38 4.61
C ARG A 46 -16.99 9.83 4.97
N PHE A 47 -15.78 10.16 5.38
CA PHE A 47 -15.48 11.43 6.05
C PHE A 47 -14.26 12.14 5.49
N MET A 48 -13.53 11.58 4.53
CA MET A 48 -12.36 12.26 3.95
C MET A 48 -12.60 12.68 2.52
N ASP A 49 -12.15 13.89 2.21
CA ASP A 49 -12.05 14.40 0.85
C ASP A 49 -10.66 14.11 0.28
N SER A 50 -10.54 14.12 -1.05
CA SER A 50 -9.25 13.95 -1.73
C SER A 50 -8.21 14.99 -1.30
N SER A 51 -8.64 16.21 -0.94
CA SER A 51 -7.75 17.28 -0.45
C SER A 51 -7.17 17.02 0.95
N ASP A 52 -7.79 16.15 1.75
CA ASP A 52 -7.30 15.81 3.08
C ASP A 52 -6.06 14.90 3.01
N ILE A 53 -5.92 14.16 1.93
CA ILE A 53 -4.74 13.32 1.70
C ILE A 53 -3.59 14.24 1.30
N THR A 54 -2.65 14.39 2.22
CA THR A 54 -1.47 15.23 2.04
C THR A 54 -0.20 14.39 1.93
N ARG A 55 0.90 15.00 1.48
CA ARG A 55 2.22 14.33 1.44
C ARG A 55 2.63 13.75 2.80
N LYS A 56 2.25 14.42 3.90
CA LYS A 56 2.50 13.94 5.27
C LYS A 56 1.76 12.64 5.58
N ILE A 57 0.53 12.49 5.08
CA ILE A 57 -0.22 11.23 5.21
C ILE A 57 0.43 10.14 4.36
N MET A 58 0.94 10.48 3.17
CA MET A 58 1.71 9.53 2.35
C MET A 58 2.97 9.03 3.07
N ASP A 59 3.67 9.89 3.81
CA ASP A 59 4.79 9.46 4.66
C ASP A 59 4.35 8.46 5.73
N ILE A 60 3.16 8.63 6.30
CA ILE A 60 2.61 7.70 7.29
C ILE A 60 2.37 6.33 6.64
N PHE A 61 1.82 6.27 5.42
CA PHE A 61 1.64 5.02 4.69
C PHE A 61 2.97 4.33 4.37
N ILE A 62 3.95 5.06 3.85
CA ILE A 62 5.28 4.51 3.51
C ILE A 62 5.97 3.99 4.76
N ASN A 63 5.94 4.75 5.86
CA ASN A 63 6.52 4.30 7.13
C ASN A 63 5.77 3.10 7.73
N SER A 64 4.45 3.03 7.56
CA SER A 64 3.65 1.88 7.98
C SER A 64 4.01 0.61 7.19
N LEU A 65 4.30 0.71 5.89
CA LEU A 65 4.81 -0.41 5.09
C LEU A 65 6.21 -0.88 5.54
N LYS A 66 7.06 0.02 6.03
CA LYS A 66 8.38 -0.34 6.57
C LYS A 66 8.27 -1.10 7.90
N ARG A 67 7.24 -0.81 8.70
CA ARG A 67 7.10 -1.31 10.08
C ARG A 67 6.30 -2.60 10.19
N SER A 68 5.33 -2.83 9.31
CA SER A 68 4.38 -3.92 9.47
C SER A 68 3.86 -4.44 8.14
N LEU A 69 3.99 -5.76 7.93
CA LEU A 69 3.50 -6.48 6.76
C LEU A 69 1.97 -6.61 6.70
N GLU A 70 1.29 -6.29 7.80
CA GLU A 70 -0.16 -6.36 7.87
C GLU A 70 -0.78 -5.39 6.85
N PHE A 71 -1.76 -5.92 6.12
CA PHE A 71 -2.54 -5.17 5.15
C PHE A 71 -1.71 -4.36 4.13
N HIS A 72 -0.49 -4.81 3.77
CA HIS A 72 0.31 -4.05 2.79
C HIS A 72 -0.44 -3.79 1.49
N GLU A 73 -1.23 -4.75 1.00
CA GLU A 73 -2.03 -4.56 -0.21
C GLU A 73 -2.92 -3.31 -0.13
N VAL A 74 -3.57 -3.10 1.03
CA VAL A 74 -4.42 -1.93 1.29
C VAL A 74 -3.57 -0.66 1.37
N LYS A 75 -2.44 -0.71 2.08
CA LYS A 75 -1.50 0.43 2.16
C LYS A 75 -0.99 0.82 0.77
N LEU A 76 -0.61 -0.15 -0.07
CA LEU A 76 -0.19 0.05 -1.45
C LEU A 76 -1.31 0.60 -2.33
N PHE A 77 -2.54 0.13 -2.13
CA PHE A 77 -3.70 0.67 -2.83
C PHE A 77 -3.84 2.18 -2.58
N PHE A 78 -3.73 2.64 -1.32
CA PHE A 78 -3.74 4.07 -1.00
C PHE A 78 -2.60 4.84 -1.65
N ILE A 79 -1.38 4.28 -1.64
CA ILE A 79 -0.22 4.88 -2.31
C ILE A 79 -0.42 5.00 -3.81
N HIS A 80 -0.95 3.96 -4.45
CA HIS A 80 -1.25 3.96 -5.86
C HIS A 80 -2.33 4.99 -6.23
N GLN A 81 -3.37 5.10 -5.40
CA GLN A 81 -4.50 6.01 -5.62
C GLN A 81 -4.08 7.49 -5.53
N HIS A 82 -3.19 7.80 -4.59
CA HIS A 82 -2.73 9.17 -4.31
C HIS A 82 -1.28 9.41 -4.77
N PHE A 83 -0.86 8.67 -5.81
CA PHE A 83 0.53 8.64 -6.28
C PHE A 83 1.09 10.03 -6.64
N ASP A 84 0.27 10.89 -7.23
CA ASP A 84 0.71 12.23 -7.68
C ASP A 84 1.11 13.16 -6.53
N LEU A 85 0.77 12.82 -5.28
CA LEU A 85 1.22 13.56 -4.10
C LEU A 85 2.64 13.23 -3.69
N LEU A 86 3.21 12.11 -4.16
CA LEU A 86 4.52 11.65 -3.72
C LEU A 86 5.61 12.62 -4.20
N SER A 87 6.52 12.95 -3.29
CA SER A 87 7.78 13.59 -3.62
C SER A 87 8.75 12.58 -4.22
N ILE A 88 9.78 13.07 -4.91
CA ILE A 88 10.86 12.23 -5.47
C ILE A 88 11.52 11.40 -4.37
N LEU A 89 11.71 11.97 -3.18
CA LEU A 89 12.27 11.27 -2.02
C LEU A 89 11.38 10.09 -1.60
N GLN A 90 10.07 10.32 -1.47
CA GLN A 90 9.09 9.27 -1.14
C GLN A 90 9.04 8.17 -2.20
N MET A 91 9.13 8.53 -3.48
CA MET A 91 9.21 7.56 -4.58
C MET A 91 10.48 6.70 -4.47
N ASN A 92 11.64 7.31 -4.18
CA ASN A 92 12.87 6.56 -3.97
C ASN A 92 12.75 5.59 -2.79
N ASP A 93 12.23 6.06 -1.67
CA ASP A 93 12.00 5.26 -0.47
C ASP A 93 11.10 4.04 -0.74
N LEU A 94 10.06 4.22 -1.56
CA LEU A 94 9.18 3.13 -1.97
C LEU A 94 9.90 2.10 -2.84
N VAL A 95 10.67 2.56 -3.83
CA VAL A 95 11.40 1.65 -4.71
C VAL A 95 12.46 0.86 -3.94
N ASP A 96 13.16 1.50 -3.01
CA ASP A 96 14.13 0.82 -2.15
C ASP A 96 13.45 -0.19 -1.21
N LEU A 97 12.28 0.15 -0.67
CA LEU A 97 11.45 -0.77 0.10
C LEU A 97 11.00 -1.98 -0.71
N PHE A 98 10.55 -1.79 -1.95
CA PHE A 98 10.10 -2.90 -2.80
C PHE A 98 11.24 -3.82 -3.18
N ASN A 99 12.41 -3.26 -3.54
CA ASN A 99 13.60 -4.07 -3.80
C ASN A 99 13.98 -4.90 -2.57
N HIS A 100 13.99 -4.30 -1.39
CA HIS A 100 14.32 -5.01 -0.15
C HIS A 100 13.33 -6.15 0.13
N GLN A 101 12.02 -5.91 -0.04
CA GLN A 101 10.98 -6.91 0.23
C GLN A 101 10.99 -8.04 -0.78
N LEU A 102 11.04 -7.73 -2.08
CA LEU A 102 10.94 -8.72 -3.16
C LEU A 102 12.18 -9.62 -3.23
N LEU A 103 13.36 -9.08 -2.90
CA LEU A 103 14.61 -9.82 -2.91
C LEU A 103 14.91 -10.54 -1.59
N SER A 104 14.08 -10.35 -0.56
CA SER A 104 14.21 -11.08 0.70
C SER A 104 13.79 -12.53 0.53
N TYR A 105 14.69 -13.46 0.84
CA TYR A 105 14.43 -14.90 0.89
C TYR A 105 13.69 -15.33 2.16
N ASP A 106 13.57 -14.45 3.16
CA ASP A 106 12.86 -14.74 4.41
C ASP A 106 11.34 -14.64 4.17
N TYR A 107 10.67 -15.79 4.12
CA TYR A 107 9.23 -15.90 3.89
C TYR A 107 8.41 -15.04 4.85
N SER A 108 8.82 -14.97 6.12
CA SER A 108 8.12 -14.19 7.15
C SER A 108 8.20 -12.68 6.91
N LYS A 109 9.21 -12.23 6.14
CA LYS A 109 9.48 -10.82 5.84
C LYS A 109 9.07 -10.41 4.43
N ASN A 110 8.70 -11.37 3.59
CA ASN A 110 8.37 -11.12 2.21
C ASN A 110 6.83 -11.11 2.03
N PRO A 111 6.19 -9.94 1.91
CA PRO A 111 4.73 -9.83 1.77
C PRO A 111 4.21 -10.52 0.51
N VAL A 112 5.04 -10.70 -0.51
CA VAL A 112 4.68 -11.40 -1.76
C VAL A 112 4.49 -12.89 -1.49
N LEU A 113 5.28 -13.45 -0.57
CA LEU A 113 5.23 -14.85 -0.17
C LEU A 113 4.22 -15.10 0.96
N SER A 114 4.12 -14.18 1.92
CA SER A 114 3.30 -14.36 3.12
C SER A 114 1.83 -13.94 2.97
N GLN A 115 1.47 -13.18 1.93
CA GLN A 115 0.08 -12.75 1.71
C GLN A 115 -0.70 -13.68 0.78
N PHE A 116 -2.02 -13.71 0.98
CA PHE A 116 -2.95 -14.59 0.28
C PHE A 116 -3.07 -14.31 -1.22
N ASN A 117 -2.71 -13.10 -1.70
CA ASN A 117 -2.82 -12.73 -3.11
C ASN A 117 -1.53 -12.11 -3.66
N THR A 118 -0.52 -12.97 -3.84
CA THR A 118 0.78 -12.66 -4.44
C THR A 118 0.66 -11.90 -5.76
N ILE A 119 -0.24 -12.32 -6.66
CA ILE A 119 -0.41 -11.69 -7.99
C ILE A 119 -0.84 -10.24 -7.85
N LYS A 120 -1.88 -9.98 -7.05
CA LYS A 120 -2.42 -8.62 -6.86
C LYS A 120 -1.38 -7.70 -6.24
N TYR A 121 -0.62 -8.20 -5.26
CA TYR A 121 0.48 -7.46 -4.65
C TYR A 121 1.56 -7.08 -5.67
N SER A 122 2.03 -8.06 -6.45
CA SER A 122 3.01 -7.85 -7.52
C SER A 122 2.52 -6.85 -8.58
N LEU A 123 1.25 -6.92 -8.98
CA LEU A 123 0.65 -5.97 -9.93
C LEU A 123 0.55 -4.55 -9.37
N LEU A 124 0.28 -4.39 -8.07
CA LEU A 124 0.27 -3.07 -7.42
C LEU A 124 1.67 -2.45 -7.42
N ILE A 125 2.69 -3.23 -7.07
CA ILE A 125 4.08 -2.76 -7.14
C ILE A 125 4.42 -2.35 -8.58
N TYR A 126 4.17 -3.22 -9.55
CA TYR A 126 4.43 -2.96 -10.96
C TYR A 126 3.78 -1.66 -11.45
N ARG A 127 2.50 -1.42 -11.09
CA ARG A 127 1.80 -0.18 -11.46
C ARG A 127 2.42 1.06 -10.84
N ILE A 128 2.84 0.99 -9.57
CA ILE A 128 3.49 2.12 -8.89
C ILE A 128 4.83 2.42 -9.54
N THR A 129 5.66 1.41 -9.80
CA THR A 129 6.98 1.60 -10.43
C THR A 129 6.87 2.05 -11.88
N TRP A 130 5.88 1.57 -12.63
CA TRP A 130 5.57 2.10 -13.95
C TRP A 130 5.21 3.59 -13.92
N LYS A 131 4.33 4.03 -13.00
CA LYS A 131 4.03 5.46 -12.80
C LYS A 131 5.27 6.30 -12.43
N ILE A 132 6.23 5.73 -11.70
CA ILE A 132 7.51 6.40 -11.39
C ILE A 132 8.36 6.57 -12.66
N GLU A 133 8.45 5.54 -13.50
CA GLU A 133 9.17 5.60 -14.78
C GLU A 133 8.58 6.68 -15.70
N GLU A 134 7.25 6.80 -15.75
CA GLU A 134 6.56 7.81 -16.56
C GLU A 134 6.90 9.25 -16.15
N LYS A 135 7.28 9.49 -14.88
CA LYS A 135 7.76 10.80 -14.41
C LYS A 135 9.16 11.15 -14.95
N LYS A 136 9.85 10.21 -15.64
CA LYS A 136 11.18 10.38 -16.26
C LYS A 136 12.27 10.86 -15.30
N ILE A 137 12.22 10.40 -14.04
CA ILE A 137 13.23 10.72 -13.03
C ILE A 137 14.43 9.78 -13.20
N TYR A 138 15.52 10.27 -13.82
CA TYR A 138 16.68 9.46 -14.20
C TYR A 138 17.22 8.54 -13.09
N SER A 139 17.32 9.01 -11.85
CA SER A 139 17.81 8.23 -10.71
C SER A 139 16.91 7.06 -10.32
N LEU A 140 15.64 7.07 -10.73
CA LEU A 140 14.64 6.05 -10.39
C LEU A 140 14.31 5.11 -11.53
N ILE A 141 14.48 5.54 -12.79
CA ILE A 141 14.16 4.72 -13.97
C ILE A 141 14.89 3.38 -13.92
N THR A 142 16.20 3.37 -13.69
CA THR A 142 16.98 2.12 -13.67
C THR A 142 16.52 1.18 -12.56
N LYS A 143 16.22 1.72 -11.37
CA LYS A 143 15.74 0.91 -10.23
C LYS A 143 14.37 0.31 -10.53
N CYS A 144 13.46 1.10 -11.09
CA CYS A 144 12.11 0.64 -11.46
C CYS A 144 12.17 -0.40 -12.58
N PHE A 145 13.02 -0.19 -13.59
CA PHE A 145 13.16 -1.11 -14.71
C PHE A 145 13.60 -2.51 -14.24
N VAL A 146 14.61 -2.57 -13.36
CA VAL A 146 15.08 -3.83 -12.78
C VAL A 146 13.96 -4.52 -12.02
N LEU A 147 13.20 -3.77 -11.21
CA LEU A 147 12.10 -4.31 -10.42
C LEU A 147 10.95 -4.83 -11.32
N ASN A 148 10.58 -4.05 -12.33
CA ASN A 148 9.52 -4.39 -13.27
C ASN A 148 9.86 -5.63 -14.08
N LYS A 149 11.13 -5.75 -14.50
CA LYS A 149 11.62 -6.95 -15.19
C LYS A 149 11.52 -8.18 -14.27
N PHE A 150 12.01 -8.07 -13.03
CA PHE A 150 11.93 -9.16 -12.06
C PHE A 150 10.49 -9.62 -11.81
N LEU A 151 9.55 -8.68 -11.64
CA LEU A 151 8.14 -8.98 -11.42
C LEU A 151 7.51 -9.65 -12.64
N THR A 152 7.79 -9.16 -13.83
CA THR A 152 7.30 -9.75 -15.10
C THR A 152 7.79 -11.18 -15.25
N ASP A 153 9.10 -11.40 -15.15
CA ASP A 153 9.71 -12.72 -15.29
C ASP A 153 9.15 -13.72 -14.25
N SER A 154 8.93 -13.24 -13.01
CA SER A 154 8.38 -14.05 -11.92
C SER A 154 6.91 -14.43 -12.14
N LEU A 155 6.09 -13.47 -12.57
CA LEU A 155 4.67 -13.69 -12.87
C LEU A 155 4.50 -14.62 -14.08
N ASP A 156 5.26 -14.42 -15.14
CA ASP A 156 5.23 -15.29 -16.32
C ASP A 156 5.57 -16.73 -15.97
N LYS A 157 6.61 -16.93 -15.14
CA LYS A 157 6.99 -18.25 -14.65
C LYS A 157 5.90 -18.88 -13.78
N TYR A 158 5.23 -18.08 -12.95
CA TYR A 158 4.11 -18.55 -12.13
C TYR A 158 2.92 -18.97 -13.00
N LEU A 159 2.49 -18.11 -13.94
CA LEU A 159 1.33 -18.36 -14.80
C LEU A 159 1.55 -19.57 -15.74
N LYS A 160 2.76 -19.73 -16.28
CA LYS A 160 3.11 -20.92 -17.08
C LYS A 160 2.96 -22.24 -16.30
N LYS A 161 3.14 -22.23 -14.97
CA LYS A 161 2.94 -23.44 -14.15
C LYS A 161 1.47 -23.74 -13.86
N GLN A 162 0.57 -22.77 -14.03
CA GLN A 162 -0.86 -22.89 -13.72
C GLN A 162 -1.67 -23.36 -14.95
N HIS A 163 -1.16 -24.32 -15.72
CA HIS A 163 -1.76 -24.82 -16.96
C HIS A 163 -3.23 -25.29 -16.84
N HIS A 164 -3.74 -25.51 -15.63
CA HIS A 164 -5.10 -25.97 -15.35
C HIS A 164 -6.14 -24.83 -15.25
N ILE A 165 -5.73 -23.56 -15.18
CA ILE A 165 -6.63 -22.40 -15.02
C ILE A 165 -6.94 -21.73 -16.38
N ALA A 166 -6.20 -22.09 -17.43
CA ALA A 166 -6.32 -21.51 -18.77
C ALA A 166 -7.21 -22.33 -19.74
N GLN A 167 -8.09 -23.18 -19.22
CA GLN A 167 -9.10 -23.90 -20.00
C GLN A 167 -10.51 -23.45 -19.62
#